data_AF-A0A0U5ETL5-F1
#
_entry.id   AF-A0A0U5ETL5-F1
#
_cell.length_a   1.000
_cell.length_b   1.000
_cell.length_c   1.000
_cell.angle_alpha   90.00
_cell.angle_beta   90.00
_cell.angle_gamma   90.00
#
_symmetry.space_group_name_H-M   'P 1'
#
loop_
_entity.id
_entity.type
_entity.pdbx_description
1 polymer ?
#
loop_
_entity_poly.entity_id
_entity_poly.type
_entity_poly.pdbx_seq_one_letter_code
_entity_poly.pdbx_strand_id
1 'polypeptide(L)'
;MPSTFSRITTQAQALRKKTMERLCGVTLHGDLQERYVDWNLSLPLGKKREERLRIIRDTGVLFIHVPKNAGSAITQDLYGCRMRHESIRYYLRHAPDLVYTLPSFALWRDPVERFLSAYDFIRNGGGSEIRLHPDFVKHYADLTTLDRMIEFVAGASSIYKLDHVLRPQTWYLTDRQGNFAIQMLFDMKDINHLHAFVPGLRQGNVRRFNTTQRFTTQIPQSQKDKIISLYKDDYQLQAYIKPVHAYSATARPVLPTHNAAALSADIKSTGAFVIPTEPALAFSAALSANTMAAQR
;
A
#
# COMPACT_ATOMS: atom_id res chain seq x y z
N MET A 1 -22.21 19.46 25.24
CA MET A 1 -20.86 19.78 25.77
C MET A 1 -20.18 18.46 26.13
N PRO A 2 -19.03 18.09 25.52
CA PRO A 2 -18.33 16.87 25.92
C PRO A 2 -17.86 16.99 27.38
N SER A 3 -18.07 15.93 28.17
CA SER A 3 -17.74 15.91 29.60
C SER A 3 -16.23 16.12 29.81
N THR A 4 -15.84 16.67 30.96
CA THR A 4 -14.43 16.90 31.33
C THR A 4 -13.59 15.61 31.23
N PHE A 5 -14.16 14.46 31.60
CA PHE A 5 -13.55 13.14 31.42
C PHE A 5 -13.30 12.77 29.95
N SER A 6 -14.24 13.08 29.04
CA SER A 6 -14.06 12.87 27.60
C SER A 6 -12.93 13.74 27.02
N ARG A 7 -12.75 14.96 27.54
CA ARG A 7 -11.63 15.84 27.14
C ARG A 7 -10.28 15.32 27.62
N ILE A 8 -10.18 14.87 28.88
CA ILE A 8 -8.94 14.33 29.45
C ILE A 8 -8.49 13.06 28.72
N THR A 9 -9.42 12.13 28.48
CA THR A 9 -9.13 10.88 27.74
C THR A 9 -8.67 11.17 26.31
N THR A 10 -9.30 12.13 25.63
CA THR A 10 -8.89 12.54 24.27
C THR A 10 -7.50 13.18 24.26
N GLN A 11 -7.18 14.03 25.25
CA GLN A 11 -5.86 14.65 25.39
C GLN A 11 -4.76 13.62 25.68
N ALA A 12 -5.03 12.66 26.59
CA ALA A 12 -4.10 11.58 26.89
C ALA A 12 -3.83 10.69 25.66
N GLN A 13 -4.88 10.38 24.89
CA GLN A 13 -4.74 9.64 23.62
C GLN A 13 -3.92 10.42 22.60
N ALA A 14 -4.16 11.72 22.43
CA ALA A 14 -3.40 12.57 21.51
C ALA A 14 -1.93 12.70 21.91
N LEU A 15 -1.64 12.83 23.21
CA LEU A 15 -0.28 12.86 23.73
C LEU A 15 0.43 11.53 23.48
N ARG A 16 -0.20 10.40 23.82
CA ARG A 16 0.35 9.06 23.56
C ARG A 16 0.65 8.86 22.08
N LYS A 17 -0.27 9.28 21.20
CA LYS A 17 -0.11 9.23 19.74
C LYS A 17 1.16 9.97 19.30
N LYS A 18 1.32 11.21 19.75
CA LYS A 18 2.47 12.08 19.41
C LYS A 18 3.79 11.58 20.00
N THR A 19 3.75 11.00 21.20
CA THR A 19 4.92 10.37 21.82
C THR A 19 5.38 9.17 21.01
N MET A 20 4.47 8.30 20.58
CA MET A 20 4.81 7.14 19.74
C MET A 20 5.38 7.57 18.38
N GLU A 21 4.79 8.57 17.74
CA GLU A 21 5.30 9.15 16.49
C GLU A 21 6.76 9.60 16.65
N ARG A 22 7.07 10.34 17.71
CA ARG A 22 8.44 10.80 18.03
C ARG A 22 9.40 9.66 18.32
N LEU A 23 9.03 8.73 19.20
CA LEU A 23 9.87 7.58 19.55
C LEU A 23 10.18 6.70 18.34
N CYS A 24 9.20 6.56 17.43
CA CYS A 24 9.37 5.79 16.21
C CYS A 24 10.01 6.58 15.07
N GLY A 25 10.24 7.88 15.25
CA GLY A 25 10.83 8.75 14.23
C GLY A 25 9.90 9.03 13.04
N VAL A 26 8.59 8.76 13.16
CA VAL A 26 7.62 8.94 12.08
C VAL A 26 6.88 10.27 12.18
N THR A 27 6.50 10.85 11.05
CA THR A 27 5.63 12.04 11.03
C THR A 27 4.15 11.66 10.96
N LEU A 28 3.80 10.62 10.19
CA LEU A 28 2.43 10.12 10.13
C LEU A 28 2.25 8.95 11.10
N HIS A 29 1.24 9.03 11.97
CA HIS A 29 0.84 7.88 12.80
C HIS A 29 0.61 6.60 12.01
N GLY A 30 0.14 6.75 10.77
CA GLY A 30 -0.09 5.66 9.85
C GLY A 30 1.13 4.79 9.60
N ASP A 31 2.32 5.40 9.63
CA ASP A 31 3.60 4.77 9.35
C ASP A 31 4.12 3.93 10.51
N LEU A 32 3.50 3.96 11.69
CA LEU A 32 3.97 3.17 12.81
C LEU A 32 4.07 1.68 12.44
N GLN A 33 3.11 1.15 11.68
CA GLN A 33 3.15 -0.26 11.27
C GLN A 33 4.28 -0.54 10.29
N GLU A 34 4.51 0.32 9.29
CA GLU A 34 5.67 0.21 8.40
C GLU A 34 6.99 0.30 9.18
N ARG A 35 7.05 1.18 10.19
CA ARG A 35 8.21 1.34 11.06
C ARG A 35 8.45 0.12 11.94
N TYR A 36 7.39 -0.51 12.44
CA TYR A 36 7.50 -1.76 13.21
C TYR A 36 7.96 -2.90 12.32
N VAL A 37 7.45 -2.98 11.09
CA VAL A 37 7.95 -3.90 10.07
C VAL A 37 9.45 -3.68 9.87
N ASP A 38 9.90 -2.42 9.75
CA ASP A 38 11.33 -2.05 9.66
C ASP A 38 12.18 -2.51 10.83
N TRP A 39 11.63 -2.49 12.03
CA TRP A 39 12.29 -3.00 13.23
C TRP A 39 12.07 -4.50 13.48
N ASN A 40 11.44 -5.21 12.55
CA ASN A 40 11.07 -6.61 12.69
C ASN A 40 10.19 -6.90 13.92
N LEU A 41 9.38 -5.93 14.35
CA LEU A 41 8.49 -6.05 15.50
C LEU A 41 7.11 -6.54 15.04
N SER A 42 6.60 -7.59 15.69
CA SER A 42 5.22 -8.05 15.52
C SER A 42 4.32 -7.35 16.52
N LEU A 43 3.65 -6.29 16.07
CA LEU A 43 2.59 -5.66 16.86
C LEU A 43 1.22 -5.99 16.26
N PRO A 44 0.22 -6.25 17.12
CA PRO A 44 -1.11 -6.59 16.66
C PRO A 44 -1.72 -5.43 15.88
N LEU A 45 -2.51 -5.77 14.87
CA LEU A 45 -3.24 -4.80 14.08
C LEU A 45 -4.47 -4.30 14.86
N GLY A 46 -4.84 -3.05 14.65
CA GLY A 46 -6.12 -2.56 15.12
C GLY A 46 -7.28 -3.07 14.26
N LYS A 47 -8.49 -3.15 14.82
CA LYS A 47 -9.73 -3.61 14.15
C LYS A 47 -9.93 -3.06 12.73
N LYS A 48 -9.63 -1.77 12.50
CA LYS A 48 -9.76 -1.13 11.17
C LYS A 48 -8.76 -1.63 10.12
N ARG A 49 -7.61 -2.15 10.53
CA ARG A 49 -6.61 -2.75 9.63
C ARG A 49 -6.98 -4.21 9.35
N GLU A 50 -7.41 -4.95 10.37
CA GLU A 50 -7.96 -6.31 10.21
C GLU A 50 -9.15 -6.34 9.25
N GLU A 51 -10.09 -5.39 9.40
CA GLU A 51 -11.24 -5.27 8.49
C GLU A 51 -10.82 -5.07 7.04
N ARG A 52 -9.80 -4.24 6.78
CA ARG A 52 -9.29 -4.04 5.41
C ARG A 52 -8.66 -5.30 4.84
N LEU A 53 -7.94 -6.08 5.66
CA LEU A 53 -7.40 -7.37 5.24
C LEU A 53 -8.51 -8.38 4.91
N ARG A 54 -9.61 -8.35 5.66
CA ARG A 54 -10.80 -9.16 5.36
C ARG A 54 -11.40 -8.79 4.00
N ILE A 55 -11.62 -7.50 3.75
CA ILE A 55 -12.15 -7.00 2.47
C ILE A 55 -11.26 -7.43 1.30
N ILE A 56 -9.94 -7.35 1.45
CA ILE A 56 -8.99 -7.83 0.43
C ILE A 56 -9.17 -9.34 0.18
N ARG A 57 -9.28 -10.12 1.26
CA ARG A 57 -9.48 -11.58 1.17
C ARG A 57 -10.80 -11.92 0.45
N ASP A 58 -11.88 -11.23 0.79
CA ASP A 58 -13.21 -11.43 0.21
C ASP A 58 -13.26 -11.03 -1.27
N THR A 59 -12.49 -10.00 -1.65
CA THR A 59 -12.38 -9.55 -3.04
C THR A 59 -11.49 -10.48 -3.88
N GLY A 60 -10.57 -11.21 -3.24
CA GLY A 60 -9.70 -12.18 -3.90
C GLY A 60 -8.55 -11.57 -4.72
N VAL A 61 -8.26 -10.27 -4.55
CA VAL A 61 -7.17 -9.57 -5.25
C VAL A 61 -6.47 -8.58 -4.32
N LEU A 62 -5.13 -8.55 -4.36
CA LEU A 62 -4.30 -7.61 -3.60
C LEU A 62 -3.80 -6.45 -4.49
N PHE A 63 -4.46 -5.31 -4.40
CA PHE A 63 -3.97 -4.04 -4.99
C PHE A 63 -3.04 -3.28 -4.03
N ILE A 64 -1.79 -3.07 -4.42
CA ILE A 64 -0.86 -2.19 -3.70
C ILE A 64 -1.08 -0.74 -4.14
N HIS A 65 -1.77 0.03 -3.30
CA HIS A 65 -2.14 1.40 -3.61
C HIS A 65 -0.99 2.39 -3.43
N VAL A 66 -0.21 2.56 -4.51
CA VAL A 66 0.79 3.62 -4.63
C VAL A 66 0.10 5.00 -4.74
N PRO A 67 0.46 5.99 -3.89
CA PRO A 67 -0.09 7.34 -3.95
C PRO A 67 0.13 8.03 -5.31
N LYS A 68 -0.83 8.86 -5.72
CA LYS A 68 -0.81 9.67 -6.98
C LYS A 68 -0.79 8.87 -8.29
N ASN A 69 -1.03 7.57 -8.24
CA ASN A 69 -1.18 6.69 -9.41
C ASN A 69 -2.64 6.36 -9.72
N ALA A 70 -3.57 7.29 -9.49
CA ALA A 70 -5.02 7.11 -9.66
C ALA A 70 -5.66 5.93 -8.88
N GLY A 71 -4.95 5.36 -7.90
CA GLY A 71 -5.42 4.17 -7.18
C GLY A 71 -6.65 4.38 -6.29
N SER A 72 -7.03 5.62 -5.94
CA SER A 72 -8.24 5.84 -5.11
C SER A 72 -9.52 5.40 -5.83
N ALA A 73 -9.58 5.60 -7.14
CA ALA A 73 -10.70 5.11 -7.96
C ALA A 73 -10.74 3.58 -7.96
N ILE A 74 -9.59 2.94 -8.18
CA ILE A 74 -9.44 1.49 -8.12
C ILE A 74 -9.87 0.93 -6.77
N THR A 75 -9.46 1.54 -5.65
CA THR A 75 -9.86 1.04 -4.32
C THR A 75 -11.37 1.15 -4.09
N GLN A 76 -12.00 2.20 -4.60
CA GLN A 76 -13.44 2.38 -4.48
C GLN A 76 -14.20 1.35 -5.31
N ASP A 77 -13.75 1.09 -6.55
CA ASP A 77 -14.39 0.15 -7.45
C ASP A 77 -14.15 -1.31 -7.04
N LEU A 78 -12.94 -1.64 -6.58
CA LEU A 78 -12.52 -2.98 -6.21
C LEU A 78 -13.01 -3.39 -4.81
N TYR A 79 -12.88 -2.49 -3.83
CA TYR A 79 -13.11 -2.81 -2.42
C TYR A 79 -14.31 -2.10 -1.80
N GLY A 80 -14.98 -1.22 -2.54
CA GLY A 80 -16.09 -0.41 -2.03
C GLY A 80 -15.69 0.64 -0.99
N CYS A 81 -14.40 0.79 -0.69
CA CYS A 81 -13.91 1.69 0.35
C CYS A 81 -12.49 2.19 0.09
N ARG A 82 -12.10 3.24 0.82
CA ARG A 82 -10.73 3.78 0.76
C ARG A 82 -9.75 2.87 1.52
N MET A 83 -8.76 2.37 0.79
CA MET A 83 -7.63 1.65 1.35
C MET A 83 -6.49 2.58 1.75
N ARG A 84 -5.61 2.08 2.61
CA ARG A 84 -4.40 2.79 3.05
C ARG A 84 -3.25 2.55 2.07
N HIS A 85 -2.22 3.38 2.14
CA HIS A 85 -0.99 3.25 1.38
C HIS A 85 0.01 2.35 2.12
N GLU A 86 -0.28 1.06 2.18
CA GLU A 86 0.61 0.07 2.80
C GLU A 86 1.50 -0.56 1.73
N SER A 87 2.77 -0.79 2.07
CA SER A 87 3.79 -1.41 1.23
C SER A 87 3.62 -2.92 1.16
N ILE A 88 4.25 -3.55 0.17
CA ILE A 88 4.32 -5.01 0.10
C ILE A 88 4.96 -5.64 1.34
N ARG A 89 5.91 -4.96 1.99
CA ARG A 89 6.54 -5.43 3.25
C ARG A 89 5.55 -5.49 4.40
N TYR A 90 4.62 -4.54 4.47
CA TYR A 90 3.53 -4.58 5.43
C TYR A 90 2.66 -5.84 5.22
N TYR A 91 2.27 -6.12 3.97
CA TYR A 91 1.45 -7.31 3.68
C TYR A 91 2.22 -8.61 3.92
N LEU A 92 3.48 -8.70 3.51
CA LEU A 92 4.35 -9.86 3.79
C LEU A 92 4.44 -10.14 5.30
N ARG A 93 4.47 -9.10 6.14
CA ARG A 93 4.53 -9.27 7.60
C ARG A 93 3.19 -9.68 8.21
N HIS A 94 2.11 -9.02 7.83
CA HIS A 94 0.83 -9.11 8.55
C HIS A 94 -0.20 -10.02 7.91
N ALA A 95 -0.07 -10.29 6.61
CA ALA A 95 -0.98 -11.12 5.83
C ALA A 95 -0.22 -11.83 4.70
N PRO A 96 0.82 -12.63 5.02
CA PRO A 96 1.62 -13.33 4.02
C PRO A 96 0.74 -14.23 3.14
N ASP A 97 -0.31 -14.82 3.70
CA ASP A 97 -1.28 -15.63 2.97
C ASP A 97 -1.89 -14.87 1.79
N LEU A 98 -2.22 -13.58 1.95
CA LEU A 98 -2.76 -12.77 0.85
C LEU A 98 -1.73 -12.55 -0.26
N VAL A 99 -0.46 -12.33 0.09
CA VAL A 99 0.62 -12.11 -0.88
C VAL A 99 0.90 -13.38 -1.70
N TYR A 100 0.87 -14.54 -1.05
CA TYR A 100 1.21 -15.82 -1.68
C TYR A 100 0.04 -16.46 -2.44
N THR A 101 -1.21 -16.18 -2.05
CA THR A 101 -2.38 -16.86 -2.63
C THR A 101 -3.20 -16.01 -3.59
N LEU A 102 -3.21 -14.69 -3.42
CA LEU A 102 -4.02 -13.81 -4.27
C LEU A 102 -3.20 -13.23 -5.43
N PRO A 103 -3.82 -12.98 -6.59
CA PRO A 103 -3.22 -12.12 -7.61
C PRO A 103 -2.96 -10.73 -7.02
N SER A 104 -1.74 -10.22 -7.19
CA SER A 104 -1.33 -8.90 -6.71
C SER A 104 -0.94 -7.96 -7.84
N PHE A 105 -1.36 -6.70 -7.74
CA PHE A 105 -1.01 -5.71 -8.76
C PHE A 105 -0.80 -4.30 -8.20
N ALA A 106 -0.14 -3.46 -9.00
CA ALA A 106 -0.05 -2.03 -8.78
C ALA A 106 -0.09 -1.27 -10.11
N LEU A 107 -0.23 0.05 -10.00
CA LEU A 107 -0.02 0.97 -11.10
C LEU A 107 1.34 1.65 -10.97
N TRP A 108 2.06 1.74 -12.07
CA TRP A 108 3.23 2.59 -12.23
C TRP A 108 2.84 3.89 -12.92
N ARG A 109 3.44 5.00 -12.50
CA ARG A 109 3.33 6.29 -13.18
C ARG A 109 4.72 6.85 -13.38
N ASP A 110 4.93 7.54 -14.50
CA ASP A 110 6.14 8.33 -14.73
C ASP A 110 6.48 9.17 -13.48
N PRO A 111 7.70 9.04 -12.91
CA PRO A 111 8.07 9.71 -11.67
C PRO A 111 7.96 11.24 -11.72
N VAL A 112 8.25 11.87 -12.87
CA VAL A 112 8.12 13.33 -13.03
C VAL A 112 6.64 13.72 -12.99
N GLU A 113 5.80 13.06 -13.78
CA GLU A 113 4.35 13.31 -13.77
C GLU A 113 3.72 13.03 -12.40
N ARG A 114 4.19 11.99 -11.69
CA ARG A 114 3.74 11.67 -10.34
C ARG A 114 4.13 12.79 -9.37
N PHE A 115 5.36 13.28 -9.43
CA PHE A 115 5.85 14.36 -8.58
C PHE A 115 5.08 15.67 -8.81
N LEU A 116 4.87 16.07 -10.08
CA LEU A 116 4.08 17.26 -10.40
C LEU A 116 2.63 17.13 -9.90
N SER A 117 2.05 15.93 -9.99
CA SER A 117 0.73 15.65 -9.42
C SER A 117 0.71 15.76 -7.88
N ALA A 118 1.80 15.39 -7.21
CA ALA A 118 1.95 15.56 -5.77
C ALA A 118 2.12 17.04 -5.38
N TYR A 119 2.95 17.78 -6.13
CA TYR A 119 3.14 19.23 -5.96
C TYR A 119 1.80 19.97 -6.06
N ASP A 120 1.05 19.78 -7.15
CA ASP A 120 -0.25 20.42 -7.33
C ASP A 120 -1.25 20.03 -6.22
N PHE A 121 -1.18 18.78 -5.73
CA PHE A 121 -2.04 18.32 -4.63
C PHE A 121 -1.71 19.03 -3.32
N ILE A 122 -0.42 19.20 -3.04
CA ILE A 122 0.05 19.92 -1.86
C ILE A 122 -0.32 21.41 -1.95
N ARG A 123 -0.12 22.04 -3.12
CA ARG A 123 -0.45 23.45 -3.37
C ARG A 123 -1.96 23.74 -3.22
N ASN A 124 -2.81 22.78 -3.56
CA ASN A 124 -4.26 22.87 -3.38
C ASN A 124 -4.72 22.62 -1.93
N GLY A 125 -3.82 22.31 -1.00
CA GLY A 125 -4.21 21.90 0.36
C GLY A 125 -4.79 20.48 0.43
N GLY A 126 -4.69 19.72 -0.67
CA GLY A 126 -5.30 18.41 -0.86
C GLY A 126 -6.00 18.25 -2.21
N GLY A 127 -6.76 17.17 -2.34
CA GLY A 127 -7.69 16.92 -3.44
C GLY A 127 -9.12 17.23 -3.02
N SER A 128 -10.05 17.13 -3.96
CA SER A 128 -11.48 17.43 -3.75
C SER A 128 -12.08 16.75 -2.52
N GLU A 129 -11.63 15.53 -2.19
CA GLU A 129 -12.17 14.75 -1.07
C GLU A 129 -11.11 14.31 -0.03
N ILE A 130 -9.86 14.76 -0.18
CA ILE A 130 -8.74 14.39 0.69
C ILE A 130 -7.98 15.66 1.04
N ARG A 131 -8.06 16.09 2.30
CA ARG A 131 -7.24 17.20 2.81
C ARG A 131 -5.86 16.70 3.20
N LEU A 132 -4.85 17.57 3.10
CA LEU A 132 -3.54 17.30 3.67
C LEU A 132 -3.64 17.08 5.18
N HIS A 133 -2.77 16.21 5.70
CA HIS A 133 -2.68 16.01 7.13
C HIS A 133 -2.27 17.32 7.82
N PRO A 134 -2.88 17.72 8.95
CA PRO A 134 -2.58 19.00 9.61
C PRO A 134 -1.10 19.24 9.92
N ASP A 135 -0.37 18.18 10.28
CA ASP A 135 1.07 18.28 10.55
C ASP A 135 1.88 18.61 9.28
N PHE A 136 1.40 18.20 8.11
CA PHE A 136 2.02 18.54 6.83
C PHE A 136 1.58 19.91 6.32
N VAL A 137 0.37 20.40 6.65
CA VAL A 137 -0.08 21.74 6.26
C VAL A 137 0.92 22.81 6.72
N LYS A 138 1.44 22.69 7.94
CA LYS A 138 2.48 23.61 8.44
C LYS A 138 3.80 23.47 7.70
N HIS A 139 4.25 22.24 7.47
CA HIS A 139 5.52 21.98 6.77
C HIS A 139 5.47 22.38 5.28
N TYR A 140 4.28 22.39 4.69
CA TYR A 140 4.07 22.68 3.28
C TYR A 140 3.65 24.12 2.99
N ALA A 141 3.38 24.92 4.04
CA ALA A 141 3.07 26.34 3.88
C ALA A 141 4.17 27.09 3.13
N ASP A 142 5.43 26.73 3.41
CA ASP A 142 6.61 27.38 2.81
C ASP A 142 7.05 26.73 1.48
N LEU A 143 6.46 25.59 1.10
CA LEU A 143 6.75 24.92 -0.17
C LEU A 143 5.92 25.54 -1.31
N THR A 144 6.19 26.81 -1.59
CA THR A 144 5.43 27.61 -2.56
C THR A 144 5.92 27.48 -4.00
N THR A 145 7.13 26.95 -4.20
CA THR A 145 7.72 26.73 -5.53
C THR A 145 8.15 25.28 -5.72
N LEU A 146 8.28 24.87 -6.99
CA LEU A 146 8.71 23.52 -7.33
C LEU A 146 10.14 23.23 -6.85
N ASP A 147 11.07 24.17 -7.00
CA ASP A 147 12.46 24.02 -6.51
C ASP A 147 12.51 23.79 -5.01
N ARG A 148 11.71 24.53 -4.21
CA ARG A 148 11.64 24.32 -2.76
C ARG A 148 11.12 22.93 -2.41
N MET A 149 10.16 22.40 -3.17
CA MET A 149 9.67 21.04 -2.95
C MET A 149 10.71 19.98 -3.35
N ILE A 150 11.44 20.19 -4.44
CA ILE A 150 12.56 19.33 -4.85
C ILE A 150 13.64 19.31 -3.76
N GLU A 151 14.06 20.47 -3.27
CA GLU A 151 15.04 20.62 -2.18
C GLU A 151 14.55 19.94 -0.88
N PHE A 152 13.27 20.12 -0.54
CA PHE A 152 12.66 19.46 0.62
C PHE A 152 12.73 17.93 0.52
N VAL A 153 12.40 17.36 -0.64
CA VAL A 153 12.47 15.91 -0.84
C VAL A 153 13.91 15.42 -0.86
N ALA A 154 14.82 16.16 -1.51
CA ALA A 154 16.25 15.84 -1.54
C ALA A 154 16.88 15.85 -0.14
N GLY A 155 16.46 16.78 0.73
CA GLY A 155 16.97 16.93 2.08
C GLY A 155 16.31 16.04 3.14
N ALA A 156 15.34 15.20 2.76
CA ALA A 156 14.63 14.36 3.71
C ALA A 156 15.55 13.27 4.28
N SER A 157 15.80 13.33 5.59
CA SER A 157 16.69 12.36 6.28
C SER A 157 16.11 10.94 6.36
N SER A 158 14.81 10.78 6.09
CA SER A 158 14.14 9.48 6.09
C SER A 158 12.84 9.55 5.30
N ILE A 159 12.44 8.42 4.73
CA ILE A 159 11.15 8.26 4.05
C ILE A 159 9.95 8.61 4.96
N TYR A 160 10.09 8.38 6.27
CA TYR A 160 9.07 8.65 7.27
C TYR A 160 8.86 10.14 7.58
N LYS A 161 9.73 11.00 7.03
CA LYS A 161 9.57 12.47 7.06
C LYS A 161 8.82 13.02 5.84
N LEU A 162 8.65 12.19 4.81
CA LEU A 162 7.89 12.53 3.61
C LEU A 162 6.43 12.10 3.76
N ASP A 163 5.50 12.93 3.27
CA ASP A 163 4.13 12.49 3.00
C ASP A 163 4.16 11.38 1.94
N HIS A 164 3.23 10.44 2.05
CA HIS A 164 3.04 9.35 1.11
C HIS A 164 3.09 9.80 -0.37
N VAL A 165 2.52 10.96 -0.70
CA VAL A 165 2.48 11.49 -2.08
C VAL A 165 3.87 11.81 -2.66
N LEU A 166 4.88 12.02 -1.81
CA LEU A 166 6.26 12.31 -2.20
C LEU A 166 7.20 11.09 -2.08
N ARG A 167 6.73 9.95 -1.58
CA ARG A 167 7.54 8.73 -1.45
C ARG A 167 7.75 8.06 -2.82
N PRO A 168 8.92 7.44 -3.08
CA PRO A 168 9.15 6.69 -4.31
C PRO A 168 8.18 5.51 -4.40
N GLN A 169 7.90 5.08 -5.62
CA GLN A 169 7.03 3.92 -5.89
C GLN A 169 7.71 2.64 -5.42
N THR A 170 9.03 2.53 -5.56
CA THR A 170 9.82 1.38 -5.06
C THR A 170 9.56 1.09 -3.58
N TRP A 171 9.40 2.12 -2.73
CA TRP A 171 9.07 1.96 -1.32
C TRP A 171 7.85 1.06 -1.06
N TYR A 172 6.87 1.08 -1.96
CA TYR A 172 5.65 0.30 -1.82
C TYR A 172 5.74 -1.07 -2.49
N LEU A 173 6.58 -1.21 -3.50
CA LEU A 173 6.56 -2.34 -4.44
C LEU A 173 7.72 -3.31 -4.26
N THR A 174 8.72 -2.97 -3.43
CA THR A 174 9.87 -3.83 -3.17
C THR A 174 9.88 -4.42 -1.76
N ASP A 175 10.47 -5.60 -1.63
CA ASP A 175 10.78 -6.23 -0.35
C ASP A 175 11.91 -5.49 0.40
N ARG A 176 12.40 -6.07 1.50
CA ARG A 176 13.50 -5.51 2.30
C ARG A 176 14.85 -5.54 1.57
N GLN A 177 15.00 -6.45 0.62
CA GLN A 177 16.20 -6.65 -0.18
C GLN A 177 16.19 -5.76 -1.43
N GLY A 178 15.11 -5.01 -1.67
CA GLY A 178 14.94 -4.14 -2.83
C GLY A 178 14.42 -4.88 -4.07
N ASN A 179 14.01 -6.14 -3.94
CA ASN A 179 13.44 -6.90 -5.05
C ASN A 179 11.97 -6.52 -5.24
N PHE A 180 11.54 -6.41 -6.48
CA PHE A 180 10.13 -6.26 -6.82
C PHE A 180 9.32 -7.47 -6.33
N ALA A 181 8.27 -7.23 -5.54
CA ALA A 181 7.60 -8.29 -4.77
C ALA A 181 6.07 -8.37 -5.00
N ILE A 182 5.61 -7.95 -6.19
CA ILE A 182 4.22 -8.11 -6.62
C ILE A 182 4.15 -8.83 -7.97
N GLN A 183 2.98 -9.33 -8.35
CA GLN A 183 2.83 -10.17 -9.54
C GLN A 183 2.65 -9.37 -10.84
N MET A 184 1.94 -8.24 -10.77
CA MET A 184 1.57 -7.47 -11.96
C MET A 184 1.80 -5.97 -11.78
N LEU A 185 2.47 -5.34 -12.74
CA LEU A 185 2.62 -3.90 -12.81
C LEU A 185 2.08 -3.41 -14.14
N PHE A 186 1.18 -2.42 -14.08
CA PHE A 186 0.59 -1.80 -15.26
C PHE A 186 0.99 -0.33 -15.31
N ASP A 187 1.16 0.22 -16.52
CA ASP A 187 1.27 1.67 -16.69
C ASP A 187 -0.09 2.30 -16.36
N MET A 188 -0.09 3.40 -15.61
CA MET A 188 -1.30 4.16 -15.27
C MET A 188 -2.07 4.62 -16.53
N LYS A 189 -1.41 4.78 -17.68
CA LYS A 189 -2.07 5.08 -18.96
C LYS A 189 -3.06 4.00 -19.38
N ASP A 190 -2.84 2.75 -18.94
CA ASP A 190 -3.67 1.60 -19.27
C ASP A 190 -4.80 1.35 -18.23
N ILE A 191 -5.05 2.30 -17.32
CA ILE A 191 -6.02 2.14 -16.22
C ILE A 191 -7.42 1.71 -16.67
N ASN A 192 -7.88 2.19 -17.83
CA ASN A 192 -9.20 1.85 -18.37
C ASN A 192 -9.29 0.41 -18.90
N HIS A 193 -8.15 -0.25 -19.12
CA HIS A 193 -8.06 -1.61 -19.64
C HIS A 193 -7.84 -2.65 -18.54
N LEU A 194 -7.60 -2.25 -17.28
CA LEU A 194 -7.28 -3.18 -16.19
C LEU A 194 -8.36 -4.22 -15.91
N HIS A 195 -9.63 -3.90 -16.14
CA HIS A 195 -10.77 -4.78 -15.87
C HIS A 195 -10.69 -6.12 -16.63
N ALA A 196 -9.95 -6.18 -17.74
CA ALA A 196 -9.74 -7.42 -18.48
C ALA A 196 -8.66 -8.34 -17.86
N PHE A 197 -7.91 -7.86 -16.86
CA PHE A 197 -6.75 -8.56 -16.27
C PHE A 197 -6.84 -8.74 -14.77
N VAL A 198 -7.60 -7.88 -14.09
CA VAL A 198 -7.75 -7.89 -12.65
C VAL A 198 -9.12 -8.44 -12.30
N PRO A 199 -9.20 -9.64 -11.71
CA PRO A 199 -10.46 -10.19 -11.22
C PRO A 199 -11.15 -9.20 -10.26
N GLY A 200 -12.47 -9.05 -10.39
CA GLY A 200 -13.24 -8.17 -9.51
C GLY A 200 -13.24 -6.68 -9.89
N LEU A 201 -12.41 -6.22 -10.82
CA LEU A 201 -12.59 -4.88 -11.40
C LEU A 201 -13.75 -4.90 -12.40
N ARG A 202 -14.77 -4.06 -12.13
CA ARG A 202 -15.95 -3.96 -13.00
C ARG A 202 -15.59 -3.29 -14.33
N GLN A 203 -16.19 -3.79 -15.42
CA GLN A 203 -16.14 -3.12 -16.72
C GLN A 203 -16.75 -1.72 -16.63
N GLY A 204 -16.00 -0.71 -17.06
CA GLY A 204 -16.43 0.67 -17.08
C GLY A 204 -15.23 1.62 -17.14
N ASN A 205 -15.45 2.85 -17.61
CA ASN A 205 -14.45 3.90 -17.46
C ASN A 205 -14.23 4.11 -15.97
N VAL A 206 -13.04 3.73 -15.46
CA VAL A 206 -12.63 4.00 -14.08
C VAL A 206 -12.83 5.50 -13.87
N ARG A 207 -13.86 5.86 -13.10
CA ARG A 207 -14.21 7.26 -12.93
C ARG A 207 -12.99 7.91 -12.28
N ARG A 208 -12.45 8.97 -12.89
CA ARG A 208 -11.34 9.72 -12.29
C ARG A 208 -11.85 10.42 -11.04
N PHE A 209 -11.77 9.74 -9.90
CA PHE A 209 -11.98 10.35 -8.60
C PHE A 209 -10.74 11.19 -8.23
N ASN A 210 -10.96 12.38 -7.69
CA ASN A 210 -9.90 13.29 -7.21
C ASN A 210 -8.95 13.83 -8.29
N THR A 211 -9.49 14.46 -9.33
CA THR A 211 -8.69 15.29 -10.24
C THR A 211 -8.16 16.50 -9.48
N THR A 212 -6.86 16.52 -9.21
CA THR A 212 -6.16 17.71 -8.73
C THR A 212 -6.10 18.74 -9.85
N GLN A 213 -6.45 20.00 -9.58
CA GLN A 213 -6.25 21.08 -10.55
C GLN A 213 -4.75 21.17 -10.89
N ARG A 214 -4.42 21.05 -12.18
CA ARG A 214 -3.03 21.07 -12.65
C ARG A 214 -2.60 22.52 -12.84
N PHE A 215 -1.50 22.91 -12.20
CA PHE A 215 -0.86 24.21 -12.43
C PHE A 215 0.51 24.05 -13.09
N THR A 216 1.11 22.86 -12.99
CA THR A 216 2.44 22.55 -13.50
C THR A 216 2.36 21.53 -14.62
N THR A 217 2.23 22.01 -15.85
CA THR A 217 2.25 21.20 -17.08
C THR A 217 3.57 21.32 -17.85
N GLN A 218 4.33 22.39 -17.63
CA GLN A 218 5.64 22.60 -18.25
C GLN A 218 6.64 23.05 -17.18
N ILE A 219 7.80 22.40 -17.14
CA ILE A 219 8.89 22.70 -16.21
C ILE A 219 10.21 22.79 -16.98
N PRO A 220 11.17 23.64 -16.54
CA PRO A 220 12.53 23.64 -17.04
C PRO A 220 13.18 22.24 -16.99
N GLN A 221 14.00 21.93 -18.00
CA GLN A 221 14.72 20.65 -18.08
C GLN A 221 15.58 20.39 -16.83
N SER A 222 16.20 21.44 -16.27
CA SER A 222 16.99 21.33 -15.03
C SER A 222 16.17 20.85 -13.83
N GLN A 223 14.91 21.27 -13.68
CA GLN A 223 14.02 20.78 -12.63
C GLN A 223 13.60 19.34 -12.90
N LYS A 224 13.32 19.01 -14.17
CA LYS A 224 13.00 17.64 -14.59
C LYS A 224 14.13 16.67 -14.25
N ASP A 225 15.38 17.03 -14.55
CA ASP A 225 16.56 16.20 -14.29
C ASP A 225 16.77 15.97 -12.78
N LYS A 226 16.55 17.00 -11.94
CA LYS A 226 16.57 16.85 -10.48
C LYS A 226 15.53 15.84 -10.00
N ILE A 227 14.29 15.92 -10.52
CA ILE A 227 13.22 14.97 -10.15
C ILE A 227 13.56 13.55 -10.64
N ILE A 228 14.07 13.40 -11.86
CA ILE A 228 14.54 12.11 -12.37
C ILE A 228 15.60 11.52 -11.45
N SER A 229 16.57 12.32 -11.02
CA SER A 229 17.63 11.87 -10.10
C SER A 229 17.08 11.45 -8.74
N LEU A 230 16.09 12.16 -8.20
CA LEU A 230 15.46 11.83 -6.91
C LEU A 230 14.73 10.49 -6.93
N TYR A 231 14.10 10.15 -8.05
CA TYR A 231 13.30 8.93 -8.21
C TYR A 231 13.90 7.94 -9.21
N LYS A 232 15.22 7.95 -9.39
CA LYS A 232 15.90 7.11 -10.40
C LYS A 232 15.56 5.63 -10.28
N ASP A 233 15.36 5.13 -9.06
CA ASP A 233 15.04 3.72 -8.81
C ASP A 233 13.60 3.37 -9.24
N ASP A 234 12.68 4.34 -9.27
CA ASP A 234 11.31 4.12 -9.78
C ASP A 234 11.30 3.81 -11.28
N TYR A 235 12.31 4.25 -12.05
CA TYR A 235 12.41 3.90 -13.47
C TYR A 235 12.81 2.44 -13.67
N GLN A 236 13.51 1.81 -12.70
CA GLN A 236 13.83 0.38 -12.78
C GLN A 236 12.57 -0.49 -12.74
N LEU A 237 11.46 0.02 -12.18
CA LEU A 237 10.18 -0.67 -12.16
C LEU A 237 9.61 -0.88 -13.57
N GLN A 238 10.01 -0.09 -14.57
CA GLN A 238 9.53 -0.23 -15.94
C GLN A 238 9.85 -1.60 -16.55
N ALA A 239 10.93 -2.25 -16.10
CA ALA A 239 11.29 -3.61 -16.52
C ALA A 239 10.23 -4.66 -16.11
N TYR A 240 9.37 -4.35 -15.14
CA TYR A 240 8.30 -5.22 -14.65
C TYR A 240 6.92 -4.85 -15.21
N ILE A 241 6.83 -3.74 -15.96
CA ILE A 241 5.60 -3.40 -16.67
C ILE A 241 5.44 -4.40 -17.79
N LYS A 242 4.46 -5.29 -17.66
CA LYS A 242 4.17 -6.22 -18.75
C LYS A 242 3.07 -5.63 -19.63
N PRO A 243 3.18 -5.80 -20.95
CA PRO A 243 2.08 -5.51 -21.83
C PRO A 243 0.90 -6.40 -21.45
N VAL A 244 -0.26 -5.76 -21.51
CA VAL A 244 -1.58 -6.25 -21.18
C VAL A 244 -1.90 -7.67 -21.71
N HIS A 245 -1.32 -8.07 -22.85
CA HIS A 245 -1.51 -9.36 -23.52
C HIS A 245 -0.54 -10.48 -23.10
N ALA A 246 0.43 -10.22 -22.22
CA ALA A 246 1.39 -11.21 -21.72
C ALA A 246 0.89 -12.02 -20.51
N TYR A 247 -0.30 -11.70 -19.99
CA TYR A 247 -0.92 -12.40 -18.87
C TYR A 247 -2.00 -13.36 -19.39
N SER A 248 -1.69 -14.66 -19.43
CA SER A 248 -2.72 -15.67 -19.65
C SER A 248 -3.60 -15.76 -18.39
N ALA A 249 -4.93 -15.75 -18.57
CA ALA A 249 -5.92 -15.92 -17.50
C ALA A 249 -5.75 -17.24 -16.71
N THR A 250 -4.97 -18.19 -17.23
CA THR A 250 -4.69 -19.50 -16.63
C THR A 250 -3.32 -19.61 -15.97
N ALA A 251 -2.41 -18.65 -16.18
CA ALA A 251 -1.09 -18.67 -15.60
C ALA A 251 -1.11 -17.90 -14.26
N ARG A 252 -1.14 -18.62 -13.12
CA ARG A 252 -0.82 -18.01 -11.83
C ARG A 252 0.60 -17.42 -11.93
N PRO A 253 0.78 -16.09 -11.83
CA PRO A 253 2.10 -15.52 -11.83
C PRO A 253 2.81 -15.95 -10.54
N VAL A 254 3.86 -16.77 -10.70
CA VAL A 254 4.75 -17.12 -9.59
C VAL A 254 5.41 -15.82 -9.13
N LEU A 255 5.43 -15.55 -7.82
CA LEU A 255 6.25 -14.47 -7.25
C LEU A 255 7.68 -14.63 -7.81
N PRO A 256 8.36 -13.54 -8.20
CA PRO A 256 9.78 -13.61 -8.53
C PRO A 256 10.48 -14.42 -7.45
N THR A 257 11.21 -15.47 -7.84
CA THR A 257 11.73 -16.48 -6.91
C THR A 257 12.55 -15.81 -5.82
N HIS A 258 11.94 -15.59 -4.66
CA HIS A 258 12.69 -15.35 -3.44
C HIS A 258 13.43 -16.64 -3.15
N ASN A 259 14.75 -16.54 -3.05
CA ASN A 259 15.62 -17.65 -2.68
C ASN A 259 15.02 -18.30 -1.43
N ALA A 260 14.62 -19.58 -1.49
CA ALA A 260 13.86 -20.26 -0.43
C ALA A 260 14.53 -20.20 0.96
N ALA A 261 15.83 -19.91 0.98
CA ALA A 261 16.61 -19.64 2.19
C ALA A 261 16.19 -18.38 2.97
N ALA A 262 15.72 -17.32 2.29
CA ALA A 262 15.22 -16.10 2.95
C ALA A 262 13.86 -16.34 3.64
N LEU A 263 13.02 -17.21 3.05
CA LEU A 263 11.74 -17.65 3.62
C LEU A 263 11.93 -18.37 4.96
N SER A 264 12.99 -19.18 5.08
CA SER A 264 13.29 -19.93 6.31
C SER A 264 13.74 -19.02 7.45
N ALA A 265 14.38 -17.88 7.17
CA ALA A 265 14.78 -16.92 8.19
C ALA A 265 13.60 -16.09 8.73
N ASP A 266 12.69 -15.64 7.85
CA ASP A 266 11.51 -14.87 8.24
C ASP A 266 10.45 -15.74 8.95
N ILE A 267 10.25 -16.98 8.48
CA ILE A 267 9.34 -17.95 9.12
C ILE A 267 9.92 -18.46 10.45
N LYS A 268 11.23 -18.72 10.58
CA LYS A 268 11.81 -19.16 11.86
C LYS A 268 11.85 -18.05 12.92
N SER A 269 11.81 -16.77 12.53
CA SER A 269 11.73 -15.65 13.48
C SER A 269 10.29 -15.37 13.95
N THR A 270 9.29 -15.89 13.25
CA THR A 270 7.88 -15.79 13.63
C THR A 270 7.47 -17.12 14.25
N GLY A 271 7.48 -17.20 15.58
CA GLY A 271 6.92 -18.36 16.29
C GLY A 271 5.45 -18.55 15.93
N ALA A 272 5.18 -19.31 14.87
CA ALA A 272 3.85 -19.63 14.38
C ALA A 272 3.86 -21.06 13.81
N PHE A 273 3.39 -21.97 14.67
CA PHE A 273 2.56 -23.14 14.40
C PHE A 273 2.69 -23.80 13.00
N VAL A 274 3.29 -24.99 12.99
CA VAL A 274 3.21 -25.95 11.89
C VAL A 274 1.76 -26.44 11.78
N ILE A 275 1.07 -26.12 10.69
CA ILE A 275 -0.16 -26.81 10.29
C ILE A 275 0.26 -28.00 9.40
N PRO A 276 -0.17 -29.23 9.67
CA PRO A 276 0.24 -30.39 8.89
C PRO A 276 -0.33 -30.30 7.47
N THR A 277 0.50 -30.64 6.50
CA THR A 277 0.15 -30.94 5.11
C THR A 277 -0.70 -32.21 5.03
N GLU A 278 -1.84 -32.16 4.34
CA GLU A 278 -2.34 -33.16 3.36
C GLU A 278 -3.74 -32.73 2.82
N PRO A 279 -4.12 -33.15 1.60
CA PRO A 279 -5.03 -32.39 0.73
C PRO A 279 -6.50 -32.78 0.86
N ALA A 280 -7.36 -31.84 0.45
CA ALA A 280 -8.80 -32.06 0.30
C ALA A 280 -9.10 -33.06 -0.82
N LEU A 281 -9.90 -34.09 -0.54
CA LEU A 281 -10.80 -34.75 -1.48
C LEU A 281 -11.80 -35.64 -0.74
N ALA A 282 -13.09 -35.35 -0.92
CA ALA A 282 -14.19 -36.30 -1.16
C ALA A 282 -15.48 -35.92 -0.42
N PHE A 283 -16.43 -35.55 -1.26
CA PHE A 283 -17.86 -35.42 -1.01
C PHE A 283 -18.48 -36.83 -0.83
N SER A 284 -19.56 -36.90 -0.04
CA SER A 284 -20.61 -37.94 -0.01
C SER A 284 -20.61 -39.00 1.11
N ALA A 285 -21.77 -39.02 1.79
CA ALA A 285 -22.49 -40.15 2.39
C ALA A 285 -21.82 -40.98 3.51
N ALA A 286 -22.37 -40.86 4.72
CA ALA A 286 -23.17 -41.93 5.33
C ALA A 286 -23.78 -41.47 6.66
N LEU A 287 -25.12 -41.40 6.69
CA LEU A 287 -25.89 -41.75 7.88
C LEU A 287 -25.49 -43.16 8.31
N SER A 288 -25.12 -43.35 9.58
CA SER A 288 -25.71 -44.38 10.48
C SER A 288 -24.86 -44.62 11.71
N ALA A 289 -25.56 -44.78 12.83
CA ALA A 289 -25.20 -45.54 14.03
C ALA A 289 -24.03 -45.03 14.88
N ASN A 290 -24.36 -44.42 16.01
CA ASN A 290 -24.14 -45.11 17.29
C ASN A 290 -24.98 -44.49 18.41
N THR A 291 -26.09 -45.18 18.67
CA THR A 291 -26.80 -45.22 19.94
C THR A 291 -26.06 -46.17 20.87
N MET A 292 -26.10 -45.89 22.18
CA MET A 292 -25.60 -46.67 23.32
C MET A 292 -24.09 -46.47 23.64
N ALA A 293 -23.66 -46.28 24.88
CA ALA A 293 -24.27 -46.60 26.16
C ALA A 293 -23.83 -45.61 27.25
N ALA A 294 -24.79 -45.16 28.06
CA ALA A 294 -24.57 -44.64 29.40
C ALA A 294 -25.43 -45.51 30.33
N GLN A 295 -24.80 -46.36 31.14
CA GLN A 295 -25.30 -46.89 32.41
C GLN A 295 -24.31 -47.93 32.95
N ARG A 296 -23.46 -47.51 33.89
CA ARG A 296 -23.31 -48.06 35.25
C ARG A 296 -22.23 -47.28 35.99
#